data_AF-A0A857JQV1-F1
#
_entry.id   AF-A0A857JQV1-F1
#
_cell.length_a   1.000
_cell.length_b   1.000
_cell.length_c   1.000
_cell.angle_alpha   90.00
_cell.angle_beta   90.00
_cell.angle_gamma   90.00
#
_symmetry.space_group_name_H-M   'P 1'
#
loop_
_entity.id
_entity.type
_entity.pdbx_description
1 polymer ?
#
loop_
_entity_poly.entity_id
_entity_poly.type
_entity_poly.pdbx_seq_one_letter_code
_entity_poly.pdbx_strand_id
1 'polypeptide(L)'
;MKIDEYIFDAKTLVRQQHSGVLSTHSQSVAGYPFGSVVPYYMTPEGNLVTYISQIAQHTRNIKGNPKVSMTIFDTLQDDSQANGRVTFLGDAVRVEDAHLAEQYLALFPRAKDYRATHDFSFYQIKPERIRYIGGFGKIFWINKEHWQSNIEGVDWQSVSNGIIEHMNQDHQDAMALIVEDQFGIQAKKLTMLSAFYEGAHIQADEKVVYFPFEKPCLNAQTIREQLVAATHTARANLSPAAVNE
;
A
#
# COMPACT_ATOMS: atom_id res chain seq x y z
N MET A 1 -13.44 -5.95 -17.77
CA MET A 1 -13.44 -4.78 -18.68
C MET A 1 -14.02 -3.46 -18.11
N LYS A 2 -14.51 -3.41 -16.87
CA LYS A 2 -14.69 -2.17 -16.06
C LYS A 2 -14.38 -2.46 -14.58
N ILE A 3 -14.76 -3.67 -14.13
CA ILE A 3 -14.42 -4.16 -12.80
C ILE A 3 -12.90 -4.21 -12.56
N ASP A 4 -12.10 -4.60 -13.56
CA ASP A 4 -10.63 -4.68 -13.44
C ASP A 4 -9.98 -3.30 -13.24
N GLU A 5 -10.51 -2.27 -13.91
CA GLU A 5 -10.10 -0.87 -13.71
C GLU A 5 -10.42 -0.42 -12.29
N TYR A 6 -11.62 -0.71 -11.78
CA TYR A 6 -11.97 -0.36 -10.40
C TYR A 6 -11.19 -1.16 -9.35
N ILE A 7 -10.82 -2.40 -9.64
CA ILE A 7 -9.93 -3.19 -8.78
C ILE A 7 -8.54 -2.57 -8.76
N PHE A 8 -8.03 -2.19 -9.93
CA PHE A 8 -6.75 -1.50 -10.07
C PHE A 8 -6.77 -0.19 -9.26
N ASP A 9 -7.74 0.69 -9.48
CA ASP A 9 -7.87 1.95 -8.75
C ASP A 9 -7.96 1.75 -7.23
N ALA A 10 -8.77 0.77 -6.79
CA ALA A 10 -8.93 0.46 -5.37
C ALA A 10 -7.63 -0.04 -4.75
N LYS A 11 -6.90 -0.93 -5.42
CA LYS A 11 -5.61 -1.43 -4.94
C LYS A 11 -4.55 -0.34 -4.94
N THR A 12 -4.51 0.50 -5.97
CA THR A 12 -3.64 1.69 -6.03
C THR A 12 -3.86 2.59 -4.82
N LEU A 13 -5.12 2.93 -4.51
CA LEU A 13 -5.45 3.74 -3.33
C LEU A 13 -4.98 3.06 -2.04
N VAL A 14 -5.19 1.76 -1.89
CA VAL A 14 -4.75 1.01 -0.71
C VAL A 14 -3.23 0.96 -0.59
N ARG A 15 -2.46 0.98 -1.69
CA ARG A 15 -0.99 1.03 -1.63
C ARG A 15 -0.45 2.44 -1.42
N GLN A 16 -1.16 3.46 -1.90
CA GLN A 16 -0.80 4.85 -1.68
C GLN A 16 -0.90 5.27 -0.21
N GLN A 17 -1.89 4.74 0.50
CA GLN A 17 -2.04 4.97 1.93
C GLN A 17 -1.24 3.94 2.74
N HIS A 18 -0.75 4.36 3.91
CA HIS A 18 0.04 3.50 4.82
C HIS A 18 -0.60 3.35 6.20
N SER A 19 -1.78 3.93 6.41
CA SER A 19 -2.57 3.77 7.62
C SER A 19 -4.06 3.83 7.32
N GLY A 20 -4.86 3.24 8.20
CA GLY A 20 -6.32 3.24 8.08
C GLY A 20 -6.98 3.14 9.44
N VAL A 21 -8.31 3.26 9.44
CA VAL A 21 -9.14 3.10 10.64
C VAL A 21 -9.62 1.65 10.71
N LEU A 22 -9.03 0.88 11.63
CA LEU A 22 -9.43 -0.48 11.96
C LEU A 22 -10.64 -0.45 12.89
N SER A 23 -11.76 -0.95 12.42
CA SER A 23 -13.00 -1.15 13.16
C SER A 23 -13.09 -2.59 13.63
N THR A 24 -13.27 -2.77 14.95
CA THR A 24 -13.34 -4.06 15.63
C THR A 24 -14.59 -4.16 16.50
N HIS A 25 -15.04 -5.35 16.85
CA HIS A 25 -16.14 -5.52 17.80
C HIS A 25 -15.66 -5.22 19.23
N SER A 26 -16.22 -4.20 19.88
CA SER A 26 -15.78 -3.80 21.22
C SER A 26 -16.08 -4.88 22.26
N GLN A 27 -15.04 -5.33 22.97
CA GLN A 27 -15.21 -6.17 24.16
C GLN A 27 -15.50 -5.36 25.43
N SER A 28 -15.10 -4.08 25.47
CA SER A 28 -15.32 -3.22 26.64
C SER A 28 -16.74 -2.66 26.70
N VAL A 29 -17.41 -2.52 25.55
CA VAL A 29 -18.79 -2.04 25.45
C VAL A 29 -19.53 -2.89 24.43
N ALA A 30 -20.27 -3.90 24.91
CA ALA A 30 -20.98 -4.85 24.06
C ALA A 30 -21.94 -4.16 23.08
N GLY A 31 -21.97 -4.64 21.84
CA GLY A 31 -22.84 -4.12 20.77
C GLY A 31 -22.26 -2.92 19.99
N TYR A 32 -21.19 -2.28 20.47
CA TYR A 32 -20.58 -1.14 19.77
C TYR A 32 -19.35 -1.57 18.95
N PRO A 33 -19.14 -0.99 17.76
CA PRO A 33 -17.85 -1.06 17.08
C PRO A 33 -16.83 -0.13 17.75
N PHE A 34 -15.54 -0.47 17.65
CA PHE A 34 -14.44 0.35 18.12
C PHE A 34 -13.45 0.62 16.98
N GLY A 35 -13.23 1.90 16.66
CA GLY A 35 -12.29 2.35 15.66
C GLY A 35 -10.93 2.72 16.25
N SER A 36 -9.84 2.30 15.62
CA SER A 36 -8.48 2.72 15.96
C SER A 36 -7.63 2.90 14.71
N VAL A 37 -6.78 3.93 14.68
CA VAL A 37 -5.82 4.12 13.58
C VAL A 37 -4.69 3.09 13.71
N VAL A 38 -4.41 2.36 12.64
CA VAL A 38 -3.28 1.42 12.58
C VAL A 38 -2.53 1.57 11.26
N PRO A 39 -1.18 1.48 11.27
CA PRO A 39 -0.42 1.33 10.04
C PRO A 39 -0.64 -0.06 9.45
N TYR A 40 -0.62 -0.15 8.12
CA TYR A 40 -0.76 -1.42 7.42
C TYR A 40 0.12 -1.51 6.17
N TYR A 41 0.43 -2.73 5.77
CA TYR A 41 1.02 -3.09 4.49
C TYR A 41 0.03 -3.98 3.73
N MET A 42 -0.10 -3.82 2.41
CA MET A 42 -0.86 -4.76 1.59
C MET A 42 0.09 -5.73 0.89
N THR A 43 -0.10 -7.04 1.07
CA THR A 43 0.70 -8.09 0.41
C THR A 43 0.44 -8.11 -1.10
N PRO A 44 1.29 -8.76 -1.92
CA PRO A 44 1.01 -8.97 -3.35
C PRO A 44 -0.35 -9.64 -3.62
N GLU A 45 -0.76 -10.57 -2.74
CA GLU A 45 -2.02 -11.31 -2.84
C GLU A 45 -3.24 -10.47 -2.42
N GLY A 46 -3.02 -9.26 -1.89
CA GLY A 46 -4.09 -8.34 -1.49
C GLY A 46 -4.55 -8.50 -0.03
N ASN A 47 -3.78 -9.14 0.84
CA ASN A 47 -4.10 -9.17 2.27
C ASN A 47 -3.55 -7.91 2.95
N LEU A 48 -4.23 -7.41 3.99
CA LEU A 48 -3.67 -6.35 4.81
C LEU A 48 -2.89 -6.94 5.97
N VAL A 49 -1.75 -6.37 6.29
CA VAL A 49 -0.87 -6.77 7.39
C VAL A 49 -0.72 -5.60 8.33
N THR A 50 -0.93 -5.84 9.61
CA THR A 50 -0.71 -4.84 10.66
C THR A 50 0.16 -5.41 11.78
N TYR A 51 0.94 -4.54 12.41
CA TYR A 51 1.81 -4.88 13.53
C TYR A 51 1.32 -4.16 14.78
N ILE A 52 0.64 -4.90 15.66
CA ILE A 52 -0.17 -4.32 16.74
C ILE A 52 0.23 -4.90 18.10
N SER A 53 0.13 -4.06 19.13
CA SER A 53 0.50 -4.43 20.49
C SER A 53 -0.47 -5.45 21.08
N GLN A 54 0.02 -6.45 21.79
CA GLN A 54 -0.77 -7.47 22.47
C GLN A 54 -1.69 -6.91 23.56
N ILE A 55 -1.35 -5.76 24.14
CA ILE A 55 -2.14 -5.12 25.20
C ILE A 55 -3.15 -4.09 24.67
N ALA A 56 -3.07 -3.71 23.39
CA ALA A 56 -3.96 -2.73 22.78
C ALA A 56 -5.42 -3.23 22.72
N GLN A 57 -6.38 -2.30 22.82
CA GLN A 57 -7.80 -2.64 22.85
C GLN A 57 -8.27 -3.33 21.56
N HIS A 58 -7.81 -2.89 20.37
CA HIS A 58 -8.14 -3.55 19.11
C HIS A 58 -7.63 -5.00 19.06
N THR A 59 -6.50 -5.30 19.69
CA THR A 59 -5.95 -6.66 19.74
C THR A 59 -6.78 -7.58 20.62
N ARG A 60 -7.25 -7.06 21.77
CA ARG A 60 -8.22 -7.78 22.63
C ARG A 60 -9.52 -8.04 21.86
N ASN A 61 -10.04 -7.02 21.20
CA ASN A 61 -11.24 -7.11 20.38
C ASN A 61 -11.11 -8.18 19.29
N ILE A 62 -10.00 -8.20 18.53
CA ILE A 62 -9.72 -9.22 17.50
C ILE A 62 -9.68 -10.63 18.09
N LYS A 63 -9.07 -10.83 19.27
CA LYS A 63 -9.05 -12.14 19.95
C LYS A 63 -10.45 -12.62 20.32
N GLY A 64 -11.37 -11.72 20.63
CA GLY A 64 -12.78 -12.04 20.90
C GLY A 64 -13.61 -12.29 19.65
N ASN A 65 -13.38 -11.51 18.59
CA ASN A 65 -14.03 -11.68 17.30
C ASN A 65 -13.07 -11.20 16.19
N PRO A 66 -12.61 -12.11 15.31
CA PRO A 66 -11.63 -11.78 14.29
C PRO A 66 -12.22 -10.98 13.12
N LYS A 67 -13.54 -10.80 13.06
CA LYS A 67 -14.20 -10.04 11.99
C LYS A 67 -13.95 -8.55 12.17
N VAL A 68 -13.29 -7.95 11.19
CA VAL A 68 -12.89 -6.55 11.24
C VAL A 68 -13.20 -5.84 9.93
N SER A 69 -13.19 -4.51 9.99
CA SER A 69 -13.20 -3.66 8.82
C SER A 69 -12.03 -2.66 8.88
N MET A 70 -11.32 -2.46 7.79
CA MET A 70 -10.36 -1.36 7.64
C MET A 70 -10.92 -0.32 6.68
N THR A 71 -11.04 0.93 7.13
CA THR A 71 -11.35 2.06 6.24
C THR A 71 -10.06 2.79 5.88
N ILE A 72 -9.81 2.90 4.58
CA ILE A 72 -8.63 3.53 3.99
C ILE A 72 -9.16 4.59 3.04
N PHE A 73 -8.65 5.81 3.14
CA PHE A 73 -9.18 6.93 2.37
C PHE A 73 -8.06 7.87 1.95
N ASP A 74 -8.28 8.52 0.81
CA ASP A 74 -7.42 9.58 0.35
C ASP A 74 -7.56 10.81 1.28
N THR A 75 -6.42 11.37 1.67
CA THR A 75 -6.32 12.53 2.56
C THR A 75 -5.97 13.83 1.82
N LEU A 76 -5.76 13.77 0.50
CA LEU A 76 -5.28 14.89 -0.31
C LEU A 76 -6.37 15.88 -0.72
N GLN A 77 -7.64 15.54 -0.52
CA GLN A 77 -8.78 16.37 -0.93
C GLN A 77 -9.57 16.88 0.30
N ASP A 78 -9.99 18.14 0.22
CA ASP A 78 -10.67 18.86 1.31
C ASP A 78 -12.11 18.34 1.57
N ASP A 79 -12.81 17.89 0.52
CA ASP A 79 -14.15 17.31 0.66
C ASP A 79 -14.10 15.80 0.91
N SER A 80 -14.13 15.43 2.20
CA SER A 80 -14.13 14.04 2.65
C SER A 80 -15.15 13.11 1.96
N GLN A 81 -16.27 13.63 1.42
CA GLN A 81 -17.26 12.82 0.70
C GLN A 81 -16.91 12.60 -0.77
N ALA A 82 -16.09 13.47 -1.34
CA ALA A 82 -15.52 13.32 -2.68
C ALA A 82 -14.29 12.39 -2.69
N ASN A 83 -13.59 12.24 -1.56
CA ASN A 83 -12.35 11.48 -1.47
C ASN A 83 -12.53 10.02 -1.85
N GLY A 84 -11.56 9.46 -2.59
CA GLY A 84 -11.48 8.02 -2.79
C GLY A 84 -11.42 7.28 -1.45
N ARG A 85 -12.16 6.18 -1.30
CA ARG A 85 -12.12 5.33 -0.10
C ARG A 85 -12.34 3.87 -0.41
N VAL A 86 -11.66 3.05 0.36
CA VAL A 86 -11.81 1.60 0.41
C VAL A 86 -12.23 1.19 1.82
N THR A 87 -13.33 0.44 1.93
CA THR A 87 -13.68 -0.30 3.14
C THR A 87 -13.38 -1.77 2.89
N PHE A 88 -12.36 -2.29 3.56
CA PHE A 88 -11.91 -3.67 3.49
C PHE A 88 -12.58 -4.46 4.62
N LEU A 89 -13.46 -5.42 4.30
CA LEU A 89 -14.04 -6.34 5.27
C LEU A 89 -13.23 -7.64 5.25
N GLY A 90 -12.90 -8.18 6.42
CA GLY A 90 -12.09 -9.38 6.49
C GLY A 90 -11.96 -10.00 7.88
N ASP A 91 -11.28 -11.14 7.93
CA ASP A 91 -10.96 -11.85 9.16
C ASP A 91 -9.47 -11.64 9.50
N ALA A 92 -9.20 -11.11 10.70
CA ALA A 92 -7.85 -10.91 11.22
C ALA A 92 -7.30 -12.21 11.84
N VAL A 93 -6.16 -12.66 11.33
CA VAL A 93 -5.48 -13.88 11.78
C VAL A 93 -4.06 -13.52 12.20
N ARG A 94 -3.64 -13.95 13.39
CA ARG A 94 -2.26 -13.79 13.83
C ARG A 94 -1.35 -14.63 12.94
N VAL A 95 -0.23 -14.06 12.51
CA VAL A 95 0.76 -14.73 11.65
C VAL A 95 2.17 -14.61 12.21
N GLU A 96 2.97 -15.64 11.97
CA GLU A 96 4.39 -15.69 12.30
C GLU A 96 5.14 -16.03 11.02
N ASP A 97 5.38 -15.00 10.21
CA ASP A 97 6.02 -15.10 8.89
C ASP A 97 7.14 -14.06 8.83
N ALA A 98 8.38 -14.55 8.74
CA ALA A 98 9.58 -13.70 8.76
C ALA A 98 9.68 -12.83 7.50
N HIS A 99 9.21 -13.33 6.35
CA HIS A 99 9.26 -12.62 5.08
C HIS A 99 8.27 -11.46 5.07
N LEU A 100 7.04 -11.72 5.50
CA LEU A 100 6.01 -10.68 5.66
C LEU A 100 6.44 -9.63 6.70
N ALA A 101 7.10 -10.04 7.78
CA ALA A 101 7.65 -9.12 8.76
C ALA A 101 8.75 -8.21 8.16
N GLU A 102 9.63 -8.76 7.32
CA GLU A 102 10.66 -7.99 6.62
C GLU A 102 10.03 -6.93 5.69
N GLN A 103 9.06 -7.33 4.86
CA GLN A 103 8.35 -6.42 3.97
C GLN A 103 7.66 -5.28 4.72
N TYR A 104 6.97 -5.60 5.82
CA TYR A 104 6.34 -4.58 6.67
C TYR A 104 7.37 -3.62 7.26
N LEU A 105 8.48 -4.14 7.81
CA LEU A 105 9.51 -3.33 8.46
C LEU A 105 10.37 -2.52 7.47
N ALA A 106 10.42 -2.91 6.20
CA ALA A 106 10.99 -2.10 5.13
C ALA A 106 10.13 -0.86 4.87
N LEU A 107 8.80 -1.01 4.86
CA LEU A 107 7.86 0.10 4.70
C LEU A 107 7.76 0.98 5.96
N PHE A 108 7.90 0.39 7.15
CA PHE A 108 7.82 1.09 8.44
C PHE A 108 9.11 0.93 9.27
N PRO A 109 10.21 1.61 8.92
CA PRO A 109 11.48 1.44 9.64
C PRO A 109 11.39 1.71 11.14
N ARG A 110 10.57 2.69 11.57
CA ARG A 110 10.35 3.01 12.99
C ARG A 110 9.68 1.87 13.77
N ALA A 111 8.98 0.95 13.10
CA ALA A 111 8.37 -0.19 13.76
C ALA A 111 9.40 -1.23 14.25
N LYS A 112 10.65 -1.15 13.78
CA LYS A 112 11.76 -2.02 14.25
C LYS A 112 12.02 -1.84 15.75
N ASP A 113 11.81 -0.64 16.29
CA ASP A 113 12.00 -0.32 17.70
C ASP A 113 11.04 -1.12 18.60
N TYR A 114 9.82 -1.40 18.10
CA TYR A 114 8.83 -2.17 18.83
C TYR A 114 9.15 -3.66 18.86
N ARG A 115 9.93 -4.19 17.90
CA ARG A 115 10.30 -5.62 17.86
C ARG A 115 11.10 -6.05 19.09
N ALA A 116 11.89 -5.14 19.67
CA ALA A 116 12.64 -5.40 20.89
C ALA A 116 11.74 -5.62 22.13
N THR A 117 10.52 -5.08 22.11
CA THR A 117 9.62 -5.08 23.28
C THR A 117 8.84 -6.39 23.47
N HIS A 118 8.89 -7.33 22.53
CA HIS A 118 8.13 -8.61 22.52
C HIS A 118 6.58 -8.49 22.62
N ASP A 119 6.05 -7.29 22.84
CA ASP A 119 4.64 -7.02 23.10
C ASP A 119 3.83 -6.73 21.83
N PHE A 120 4.36 -7.03 20.64
CA PHE A 120 3.68 -6.80 19.37
C PHE A 120 3.60 -8.09 18.54
N SER A 121 2.56 -8.21 17.73
CA SER A 121 2.36 -9.36 16.86
C SER A 121 1.83 -8.92 15.50
N PHE A 122 2.22 -9.65 14.46
CA PHE A 122 1.68 -9.46 13.13
C PHE A 122 0.30 -10.11 13.02
N TYR A 123 -0.64 -9.37 12.46
CA TYR A 123 -1.95 -9.85 12.08
C TYR A 123 -2.15 -9.61 10.59
N GLN A 124 -2.59 -10.64 9.89
CA GLN A 124 -3.01 -10.58 8.50
C GLN A 124 -4.53 -10.58 8.45
N ILE A 125 -5.11 -9.56 7.83
CA ILE A 125 -6.54 -9.43 7.57
C ILE A 125 -6.80 -9.99 6.18
N LYS A 126 -7.45 -11.15 6.14
CA LYS A 126 -7.83 -11.82 4.89
C LYS A 126 -9.12 -11.20 4.35
N PRO A 127 -9.18 -10.79 3.07
CA PRO A 127 -10.35 -10.14 2.50
C PRO A 127 -11.52 -11.11 2.44
N GLU A 128 -12.69 -10.63 2.86
CA GLU A 128 -13.97 -11.26 2.58
C GLU A 128 -14.73 -10.47 1.51
N ARG A 129 -14.74 -9.13 1.62
CA ARG A 129 -15.37 -8.26 0.63
C ARG A 129 -14.86 -6.82 0.74
N ILE A 130 -14.76 -6.15 -0.40
CA ILE A 130 -14.24 -4.79 -0.47
C ILE A 130 -15.30 -3.85 -1.02
N ARG A 131 -15.47 -2.70 -0.37
CA ARG A 131 -16.27 -1.59 -0.88
C ARG A 131 -15.33 -0.50 -1.34
N TYR A 132 -15.35 -0.21 -2.64
CA TYR A 132 -14.59 0.90 -3.21
C TYR A 132 -15.53 2.04 -3.60
N ILE A 133 -15.12 3.25 -3.28
CA ILE A 133 -15.74 4.46 -3.79
C ILE A 133 -14.65 5.41 -4.28
N GLY A 134 -14.58 5.64 -5.59
CA GLY A 134 -13.56 6.45 -6.26
C GLY A 134 -13.96 7.90 -6.55
N GLY A 135 -14.81 8.49 -5.70
CA GLY A 135 -15.45 9.79 -5.92
C GLY A 135 -16.89 9.67 -6.47
N PHE A 136 -17.39 10.75 -7.08
CA PHE A 136 -18.78 10.80 -7.56
C PHE A 136 -19.06 9.73 -8.63
N GLY A 137 -20.09 8.90 -8.40
CA GLY A 137 -20.60 7.92 -9.37
C GLY A 137 -19.81 6.61 -9.50
N LYS A 138 -18.63 6.49 -8.88
CA LYS A 138 -17.81 5.26 -8.89
C LYS A 138 -17.95 4.48 -7.58
N ILE A 139 -18.99 3.67 -7.44
CA ILE A 139 -19.31 2.96 -6.19
C ILE A 139 -19.48 1.45 -6.45
N PHE A 140 -18.55 0.63 -5.95
CA PHE A 140 -18.48 -0.80 -6.32
C PHE A 140 -18.26 -1.71 -5.13
N TRP A 141 -18.88 -2.89 -5.17
CA TRP A 141 -18.50 -4.02 -4.35
C TRP A 141 -17.56 -4.90 -5.16
N ILE A 142 -16.43 -5.28 -4.57
CA ILE A 142 -15.45 -6.20 -5.14
C ILE A 142 -15.46 -7.43 -4.22
N ASN A 143 -15.73 -8.60 -4.79
CA ASN A 143 -15.71 -9.86 -4.05
C ASN A 143 -14.26 -10.34 -3.89
N LYS A 144 -14.00 -11.19 -2.88
CA LYS A 144 -12.65 -11.67 -2.57
C LYS A 144 -11.94 -12.32 -3.75
N GLU A 145 -12.65 -13.03 -4.62
CA GLU A 145 -12.08 -13.74 -5.78
C GLU A 145 -11.52 -12.76 -6.83
N HIS A 146 -12.08 -11.55 -6.89
CA HIS A 146 -11.59 -10.49 -7.76
C HIS A 146 -10.52 -9.62 -7.08
N TRP A 147 -10.61 -9.48 -5.77
CA TRP A 147 -9.63 -8.71 -5.01
C TRP A 147 -8.32 -9.47 -4.84
N GLN A 148 -8.39 -10.74 -4.45
CA GLN A 148 -7.20 -11.56 -4.25
C GLN A 148 -6.56 -11.81 -5.61
N SER A 149 -5.31 -11.40 -5.73
CA SER A 149 -4.53 -11.71 -6.91
C SER A 149 -4.20 -13.21 -6.86
N ASN A 150 -4.96 -14.04 -7.59
CA ASN A 150 -4.60 -15.43 -7.76
C ASN A 150 -3.52 -15.49 -8.84
N ILE A 151 -2.30 -15.09 -8.52
CA ILE A 151 -1.18 -15.17 -9.46
C ILE A 151 -0.63 -16.59 -9.46
N GLU A 152 -1.50 -17.55 -9.78
CA GLU A 152 -1.09 -18.94 -9.98
C GLU A 152 0.00 -18.99 -11.06
N GLY A 153 1.17 -19.49 -10.69
CA GLY A 153 2.29 -19.69 -11.62
C GLY A 153 3.21 -18.49 -11.85
N VAL A 154 3.01 -17.34 -11.20
CA VAL A 154 4.00 -16.25 -11.22
C VAL A 154 4.56 -16.04 -9.82
N ASP A 155 5.85 -16.28 -9.69
CA ASP A 155 6.61 -15.88 -8.50
C ASP A 155 6.82 -14.36 -8.52
N TRP A 156 5.80 -13.62 -8.06
CA TRP A 156 5.86 -12.17 -7.97
C TRP A 156 7.00 -11.70 -7.07
N GLN A 157 7.38 -12.51 -6.07
CA GLN A 157 8.48 -12.19 -5.18
C GLN A 157 9.80 -12.12 -5.95
N SER A 158 10.08 -13.11 -6.79
CA SER A 158 11.26 -13.11 -7.66
C SER A 158 11.24 -11.94 -8.66
N VAL A 159 10.10 -11.68 -9.30
CA VAL A 159 9.94 -10.52 -10.21
C VAL A 159 10.21 -9.21 -9.48
N SER A 160 9.61 -9.01 -8.32
CA SER A 160 9.79 -7.80 -7.52
C SER A 160 11.23 -7.63 -7.06
N ASN A 161 11.89 -8.70 -6.57
CA ASN A 161 13.26 -8.63 -6.09
C ASN A 161 14.24 -8.21 -7.20
N GLY A 162 14.14 -8.79 -8.40
CA GLY A 162 15.01 -8.42 -9.52
C GLY A 162 14.85 -6.95 -9.93
N ILE A 163 13.63 -6.43 -9.91
CA ILE A 163 13.36 -5.01 -10.20
C ILE A 163 13.95 -4.12 -9.12
N ILE A 164 13.70 -4.44 -7.84
CA ILE A 164 14.18 -3.67 -6.70
C ILE A 164 15.71 -3.58 -6.72
N GLU A 165 16.40 -4.72 -6.89
CA GLU A 165 17.86 -4.77 -6.93
C GLU A 165 18.42 -3.91 -8.07
N HIS A 166 17.89 -4.09 -9.29
CA HIS A 166 18.35 -3.34 -10.46
C HIS A 166 18.12 -1.83 -10.31
N MET A 167 16.93 -1.42 -9.83
CA MET A 167 16.62 -0.01 -9.63
C MET A 167 17.50 0.62 -8.55
N ASN A 168 17.73 -0.10 -7.45
CA ASN A 168 18.56 0.41 -6.35
C ASN A 168 20.05 0.51 -6.70
N GLN A 169 20.56 -0.39 -7.55
CA GLN A 169 21.97 -0.41 -7.95
C GLN A 169 22.28 0.56 -9.09
N ASP A 170 21.45 0.57 -10.13
CA ASP A 170 21.80 1.17 -11.41
C ASP A 170 21.03 2.47 -11.74
N HIS A 171 19.90 2.74 -11.07
CA HIS A 171 18.94 3.78 -11.51
C HIS A 171 18.50 4.73 -10.37
N GLN A 172 19.42 5.08 -9.48
CA GLN A 172 19.19 6.07 -8.42
C GLN A 172 18.81 7.45 -8.97
N ASP A 173 19.43 7.85 -10.09
CA ASP A 173 19.15 9.10 -10.79
C ASP A 173 17.74 9.14 -11.37
N ALA A 174 17.29 8.04 -11.97
CA ALA A 174 15.94 7.91 -12.50
C ALA A 174 14.89 7.97 -11.38
N MET A 175 15.13 7.28 -10.26
CA MET A 175 14.24 7.35 -9.09
C MET A 175 14.19 8.77 -8.51
N ALA A 176 15.31 9.48 -8.45
CA ALA A 176 15.35 10.87 -7.98
C ALA A 176 14.45 11.78 -8.84
N LEU A 177 14.56 11.67 -10.17
CA LEU A 177 13.74 12.44 -11.11
C LEU A 177 12.24 12.14 -10.95
N ILE A 178 11.86 10.85 -10.87
CA ILE A 178 10.47 10.45 -10.69
C ILE A 178 9.92 11.00 -9.37
N VAL A 179 10.68 10.89 -8.28
CA VAL A 179 10.24 11.34 -6.96
C VAL A 179 10.12 12.87 -6.88
N GLU A 180 11.04 13.60 -7.50
CA GLU A 180 10.98 15.05 -7.58
C GLU A 180 9.78 15.54 -8.40
N ASP A 181 9.56 14.98 -9.59
CA ASP A 181 8.46 15.37 -10.47
C ASP A 181 7.08 15.05 -9.87
N GLN A 182 6.92 13.85 -9.29
CA GLN A 182 5.61 13.37 -8.84
C GLN A 182 5.25 13.82 -7.42
N PHE A 183 6.24 14.02 -6.54
CA PHE A 183 6.00 14.32 -5.13
C PHE A 183 6.64 15.62 -4.66
N GLY A 184 7.41 16.32 -5.52
CA GLY A 184 8.13 17.54 -5.16
C GLY A 184 9.24 17.31 -4.12
N ILE A 185 9.78 16.10 -4.03
CA ILE A 185 10.79 15.72 -3.03
C ILE A 185 12.16 15.58 -3.70
N GLN A 186 13.09 16.47 -3.37
CA GLN A 186 14.50 16.34 -3.73
C GLN A 186 15.23 15.54 -2.64
N ALA A 187 15.22 14.22 -2.76
CA ALA A 187 15.84 13.32 -1.79
C ALA A 187 17.33 13.11 -2.05
N LYS A 188 18.11 12.92 -0.97
CA LYS A 188 19.54 12.57 -1.08
C LYS A 188 19.77 11.07 -1.20
N LYS A 189 18.92 10.29 -0.54
CA LYS A 189 18.98 8.83 -0.56
C LYS A 189 17.64 8.28 -1.02
N LEU A 190 17.68 7.47 -2.08
CA LEU A 190 16.52 6.74 -2.55
C LEU A 190 16.69 5.24 -2.40
N THR A 191 15.61 4.56 -2.08
CA THR A 191 15.57 3.09 -2.04
C THR A 191 14.19 2.63 -2.45
N MET A 192 14.09 1.93 -3.58
CA MET A 192 12.90 1.19 -3.93
C MET A 192 12.70 0.06 -2.92
N LEU A 193 11.53 0.02 -2.29
CA LEU A 193 11.19 -0.94 -1.23
C LEU A 193 10.36 -2.12 -1.75
N SER A 194 9.56 -1.89 -2.80
CA SER A 194 8.68 -2.90 -3.37
C SER A 194 8.27 -2.54 -4.79
N ALA A 195 7.98 -3.54 -5.63
CA ALA A 195 7.32 -3.36 -6.92
C ALA A 195 6.06 -4.26 -7.00
N PHE A 196 4.94 -3.70 -7.43
CA PHE A 196 3.64 -4.36 -7.52
C PHE A 196 3.00 -4.16 -8.89
N TYR A 197 1.86 -4.81 -9.09
CA TYR A 197 1.04 -4.69 -10.29
C TYR A 197 0.61 -3.25 -10.57
N GLU A 198 0.38 -2.48 -9.52
CA GLU A 198 -0.18 -1.13 -9.58
C GLU A 198 0.84 0.00 -9.41
N GLY A 199 2.11 -0.31 -9.12
CA GLY A 199 3.09 0.71 -8.75
C GLY A 199 4.23 0.21 -7.87
N ALA A 200 5.00 1.14 -7.33
CA ALA A 200 6.18 0.84 -6.50
C ALA A 200 6.27 1.76 -5.28
N HIS A 201 6.78 1.24 -4.17
CA HIS A 201 7.16 2.07 -3.02
C HIS A 201 8.61 2.51 -3.17
N ILE A 202 8.84 3.80 -2.95
CA ILE A 202 10.18 4.39 -2.93
C ILE A 202 10.34 5.12 -1.60
N GLN A 203 11.37 4.75 -0.85
CA GLN A 203 11.85 5.53 0.27
C GLN A 203 12.70 6.68 -0.26
N ALA A 204 12.30 7.90 0.06
CA ALA A 204 12.96 9.16 -0.25
C ALA A 204 13.38 9.80 1.08
N ASP A 205 14.65 9.61 1.46
CA ASP A 205 15.18 9.88 2.79
C ASP A 205 14.37 9.18 3.91
N GLU A 206 13.63 9.94 4.74
CA GLU A 206 12.79 9.38 5.81
C GLU A 206 11.32 9.15 5.39
N LYS A 207 10.92 9.61 4.20
CA LYS A 207 9.55 9.51 3.72
C LYS A 207 9.43 8.30 2.80
N VAL A 208 8.33 7.57 2.90
CA VAL A 208 7.96 6.57 1.89
C VAL A 208 6.83 7.12 1.05
N VAL A 209 7.00 7.06 -0.27
CA VAL A 209 5.99 7.42 -1.26
C VAL A 209 5.64 6.18 -2.08
N TYR A 210 4.41 6.15 -2.58
CA TYR A 210 3.97 5.13 -3.53
C TYR A 210 3.80 5.79 -4.90
N PHE A 211 4.63 5.38 -5.85
CA PHE A 211 4.52 5.79 -7.25
C PHE A 211 3.50 4.88 -7.96
N PRO A 212 2.29 5.37 -8.28
CA PRO A 212 1.30 4.59 -9.01
C PRO A 212 1.68 4.47 -10.48
N PHE A 213 1.42 3.32 -11.08
CA PHE A 213 1.51 3.15 -12.53
C PHE A 213 0.21 3.61 -13.21
N GLU A 214 0.30 4.01 -14.48
CA GLU A 214 -0.87 4.40 -15.27
C GLU A 214 -1.70 3.19 -15.69
N LYS A 215 -1.06 2.02 -15.77
CA LYS A 215 -1.69 0.77 -16.19
C LYS A 215 -1.18 -0.43 -15.40
N PRO A 216 -2.02 -1.46 -15.26
CA PRO A 216 -1.63 -2.84 -14.96
C PRO A 216 -0.28 -3.31 -15.48
N CYS A 217 0.62 -3.72 -14.59
CA CYS A 217 1.92 -4.30 -14.95
C CYS A 217 2.06 -5.74 -14.46
N LEU A 218 2.01 -6.72 -15.37
CA LEU A 218 2.01 -8.15 -15.03
C LEU A 218 3.40 -8.80 -15.01
N ASN A 219 4.45 -8.08 -15.40
CA ASN A 219 5.82 -8.59 -15.46
C ASN A 219 6.86 -7.45 -15.40
N ALA A 220 8.13 -7.83 -15.22
CA ALA A 220 9.24 -6.89 -15.11
C ALA A 220 9.40 -5.96 -16.33
N GLN A 221 9.10 -6.44 -17.54
CA GLN A 221 9.18 -5.63 -18.75
C GLN A 221 8.15 -4.50 -18.73
N THR A 222 6.90 -4.80 -18.38
CA THR A 222 5.84 -3.77 -18.27
C THR A 222 6.13 -2.74 -17.17
N ILE A 223 6.74 -3.17 -16.05
CA ILE A 223 7.17 -2.25 -14.98
C ILE A 223 8.30 -1.34 -15.47
N ARG A 224 9.30 -1.91 -16.16
CA ARG A 224 10.39 -1.15 -16.76
C ARG A 224 9.86 -0.08 -17.72
N GLU A 225 8.91 -0.42 -18.57
CA GLU A 225 8.28 0.55 -19.49
C GLU A 225 7.62 1.72 -18.74
N GLN A 226 6.91 1.45 -17.64
CA GLN A 226 6.33 2.51 -16.81
C GLN A 226 7.40 3.42 -16.18
N LEU A 227 8.45 2.84 -15.59
CA LEU A 227 9.52 3.61 -14.96
C LEU A 227 10.32 4.45 -15.98
N VAL A 228 10.57 3.90 -17.17
CA VAL A 228 11.23 4.62 -18.27
C VAL A 228 10.37 5.78 -18.74
N ALA A 229 9.08 5.56 -18.98
CA ALA A 229 8.14 6.61 -19.38
C ALA A 229 8.05 7.73 -18.32
N ALA A 230 7.98 7.37 -17.04
CA ALA A 230 7.98 8.31 -15.93
C ALA A 230 9.27 9.13 -15.88
N THR A 231 10.44 8.50 -16.09
CA THR A 231 11.73 9.18 -16.13
C THR A 231 11.81 10.18 -17.29
N HIS A 232 11.31 9.81 -18.47
CA HIS A 232 11.27 10.72 -19.62
C HIS A 232 10.36 11.92 -19.36
N THR A 233 9.19 11.68 -18.77
CA THR A 233 8.24 12.74 -18.39
C THR A 233 8.85 13.69 -17.37
N ALA A 234 9.46 13.14 -16.31
CA ALA A 234 10.14 13.93 -15.28
C ALA A 234 11.27 14.79 -15.88
N ARG A 235 12.08 14.25 -16.79
CA ARG A 235 13.12 15.04 -17.49
C ARG A 235 12.53 16.19 -18.31
N ALA A 236 11.39 15.98 -18.96
CA ALA A 236 10.73 17.02 -19.72
C ALA A 236 10.16 18.13 -18.81
N ASN A 237 9.56 17.75 -17.69
CA ASN A 237 8.94 18.69 -16.74
C ASN A 237 9.96 19.47 -15.90
N LEU A 238 11.04 18.81 -15.48
CA LEU A 238 12.08 19.40 -14.62
C LEU A 238 13.18 20.12 -15.41
N SER A 239 13.19 20.01 -16.74
CA SER A 239 14.02 20.88 -17.56
C SER A 239 13.60 22.33 -17.34
N PRO A 240 14.51 23.28 -17.09
CA PRO A 240 14.14 24.68 -16.99
C PRO A 240 13.40 25.04 -18.28
N ALA A 241 12.16 25.53 -18.17
CA ALA A 241 11.51 26.19 -19.29
C ALA A 241 12.53 27.19 -19.83
N ALA A 242 12.94 27.02 -21.10
CA ALA A 242 13.81 27.97 -21.75
C ALA A 242 13.27 29.35 -21.43
N VAL A 243 14.09 30.16 -20.76
CA VAL A 243 13.82 31.56 -20.47
C VAL A 243 13.62 32.20 -21.84
N ASN A 244 12.36 32.29 -22.26
CA ASN A 244 11.97 33.15 -23.37
C ASN A 244 11.98 34.56 -22.79
N GLU A 245 13.10 35.22 -23.08
CA GLU A 245 13.39 36.66 -23.17
C GLU A 245 12.35 37.66 -22.62
#